data_AF-A0A9W8XPS2-F1
#
_entry.id   AF-A0A9W8XPS2-F1
#
_cell.length_a   1.000
_cell.length_b   1.000
_cell.length_c   1.000
_cell.angle_alpha   90.00
_cell.angle_beta   90.00
_cell.angle_gamma   90.00
#
_symmetry.space_group_name_H-M   'P 1'
#
loop_
_entity.id
_entity.type
_entity.pdbx_description
1 polymer ?
#
loop_
_entity_poly.entity_id
_entity_poly.type
_entity_poly.pdbx_seq_one_letter_code
_entity_poly.pdbx_strand_id
1 'polypeptide(L)'
;MIHAAKDPKASTLSREFEDEAELLWRVERRADTLPALAGINFLFLSTGSHGKDKIAQQCINDVADMSRRMKLFDVPDRLTAADIACDPEIAQIATAQTAWASYNHLCMQSVFYLKAPIETPPAIPIPVCSPNEEAQMRIDRTFPAFSAFWVIASEIIFIYRQETERHPPAAFAYAKYRKLLSWANHLSGFMVRGVHNEAHVLVFHMFLHVIILDIFRPFVQEEKQHDFQKWHQYVMSPNAIFAASLKQLKSLVLALKAQSPLTVTWHSALLYVANASLKNTSDPEWRFYFMACIDSYQQIYRSYPVVSMVVQSLLMLAVRQKALTGAEARDVMRKGPQTYQGAMGGWFVVDPDMALKGSEDANADVITREFDDLMLFDEFTEDVV
;
A
#
# COMPACT_ATOMS: atom_id res chain seq x y z
N MET A 1 10.19 -13.53 7.99
CA MET A 1 8.84 -13.41 7.38
C MET A 1 8.53 -14.45 6.29
N ILE A 2 9.00 -14.34 5.03
CA ILE A 2 8.57 -15.24 3.93
C ILE A 2 8.85 -16.73 4.22
N HIS A 3 9.97 -17.04 4.86
CA HIS A 3 10.31 -18.41 5.26
C HIS A 3 9.34 -19.01 6.28
N ALA A 4 8.63 -18.19 7.06
CA ALA A 4 7.62 -18.66 8.02
C ALA A 4 6.41 -19.32 7.33
N ALA A 5 6.15 -19.01 6.05
CA ALA A 5 5.16 -19.74 5.25
C ALA A 5 5.57 -21.20 5.00
N LYS A 6 6.87 -21.49 4.98
CA LYS A 6 7.44 -22.81 4.66
C LYS A 6 7.88 -23.60 5.89
N ASP A 7 8.43 -22.92 6.90
CA ASP A 7 8.91 -23.50 8.15
C ASP A 7 8.41 -22.68 9.36
N PRO A 8 7.55 -23.26 10.22
CA PRO A 8 7.07 -22.60 11.44
C PRO A 8 8.21 -22.15 12.38
N LYS A 9 9.35 -22.84 12.41
CA LYS A 9 10.50 -22.46 13.25
C LYS A 9 11.13 -21.13 12.80
N ALA A 10 11.03 -20.81 11.50
CA ALA A 10 11.49 -19.54 10.98
C ALA A 10 10.66 -18.34 11.52
N SER A 11 9.45 -18.58 12.04
CA SER A 11 8.65 -17.54 12.70
C SER A 11 9.29 -17.11 14.01
N THR A 12 9.79 -18.05 14.82
CA THR A 12 10.50 -17.76 16.08
C THR A 12 11.76 -16.95 15.83
N LEU A 13 12.62 -17.40 14.91
CA LEU A 13 13.84 -16.68 14.54
C LEU A 13 13.55 -15.29 13.98
N SER A 14 12.48 -15.13 13.20
CA SER A 14 12.08 -13.82 12.66
C SER A 14 11.72 -12.82 13.75
N ARG A 15 11.31 -13.29 14.95
CA ARG A 15 10.99 -12.43 16.09
C ARG A 15 12.21 -12.12 16.92
N GLU A 16 13.06 -13.12 17.15
CA GLU A 16 14.34 -12.91 17.85
C GLU A 16 15.19 -11.85 17.13
N PHE A 17 15.32 -11.95 15.79
CA PHE A 17 16.01 -10.93 15.00
C PHE A 17 15.30 -9.58 14.98
N GLU A 18 13.97 -9.56 15.01
CA GLU A 18 13.21 -8.31 15.09
C GLU A 18 13.45 -7.61 16.44
N ASP A 19 13.39 -8.36 17.55
CA ASP A 19 13.59 -7.81 18.89
C ASP A 19 15.04 -7.31 19.06
N GLU A 20 16.04 -8.03 18.53
CA GLU A 20 17.43 -7.56 18.48
C GLU A 20 17.59 -6.30 17.62
N ALA A 21 17.00 -6.28 16.41
CA ALA A 21 17.03 -5.12 15.54
C ALA A 21 16.34 -3.89 16.17
N GLU A 22 15.25 -4.11 16.92
CA GLU A 22 14.56 -3.05 17.66
C GLU A 22 15.46 -2.49 18.78
N LEU A 23 16.15 -3.35 19.53
CA LEU A 23 17.11 -2.93 20.55
C LEU A 23 18.25 -2.09 19.96
N LEU A 24 18.85 -2.56 18.86
CA LEU A 24 19.92 -1.84 18.15
C LEU A 24 19.42 -0.50 17.62
N TRP A 25 18.25 -0.47 16.98
CA TRP A 25 17.64 0.77 16.50
C TRP A 25 17.41 1.78 17.63
N ARG A 26 16.95 1.35 18.81
CA ARG A 26 16.76 2.25 19.96
C ARG A 26 18.05 2.89 20.45
N VAL A 27 19.18 2.18 20.34
CA VAL A 27 20.51 2.69 20.70
C VAL A 27 21.08 3.59 19.60
N GLU A 28 20.95 3.18 18.35
CA GLU A 28 21.56 3.82 17.18
C GLU A 28 20.68 4.90 16.54
N ARG A 29 19.52 5.20 17.12
CA ARG A 29 18.48 6.11 16.56
C ARG A 29 18.99 7.48 16.09
N ARG A 30 20.12 7.95 16.63
CA ARG A 30 20.73 9.25 16.32
C ARG A 30 21.92 9.17 15.35
N ALA A 31 22.33 7.97 14.93
CA ALA A 31 23.42 7.78 13.98
C ALA A 31 22.89 7.95 12.55
N ASP A 32 23.15 9.12 11.96
CA ASP A 32 22.73 9.43 10.59
C ASP A 32 23.66 8.74 9.58
N THR A 33 23.41 7.46 9.30
CA THR A 33 24.19 6.64 8.38
C THR A 33 23.28 5.85 7.43
N LEU A 34 23.77 5.54 6.22
CA LEU A 34 22.99 4.76 5.23
C LEU A 34 22.58 3.37 5.75
N PRO A 35 23.45 2.60 6.44
CA PRO A 35 23.05 1.31 7.00
C PRO A 35 22.00 1.43 8.09
N ALA A 36 22.08 2.43 8.96
CA ALA A 36 21.06 2.67 9.97
C ALA A 36 19.71 2.98 9.32
N LEU A 37 19.67 3.86 8.31
CA LEU A 37 18.46 4.18 7.56
C LEU A 37 17.86 2.96 6.86
N ALA A 38 18.69 2.14 6.20
CA ALA A 38 18.25 0.89 5.59
C ALA A 38 17.71 -0.09 6.65
N GLY A 39 18.38 -0.21 7.79
CA GLY A 39 17.96 -1.01 8.93
C GLY A 39 16.57 -0.62 9.46
N ILE A 40 16.29 0.67 9.60
CA ILE A 40 14.96 1.16 10.04
C ILE A 40 13.87 0.80 9.02
N ASN A 41 14.14 0.92 7.72
CA ASN A 41 13.19 0.48 6.68
C ASN A 41 12.89 -1.03 6.78
N PHE A 42 13.90 -1.87 7.02
CA PHE A 42 13.68 -3.31 7.20
C PHE A 42 12.96 -3.63 8.51
N LEU A 43 13.28 -2.92 9.59
CA LEU A 43 12.59 -3.05 10.88
C LEU A 43 11.12 -2.68 10.75
N PHE A 44 10.80 -1.61 10.01
CA PHE A 44 9.41 -1.28 9.66
C PHE A 44 8.71 -2.44 8.96
N LEU A 45 9.33 -3.01 7.91
CA LEU A 45 8.71 -4.11 7.16
C LEU A 45 8.39 -5.30 8.06
N SER A 46 9.27 -5.61 9.02
CA SER A 46 9.04 -6.68 9.99
C SER A 46 7.94 -6.32 10.99
N THR A 47 8.09 -5.20 11.69
CA THR A 47 7.17 -4.77 12.77
C THR A 47 5.76 -4.50 12.25
N GLY A 48 5.63 -3.86 11.09
CA GLY A 48 4.36 -3.64 10.41
C GLY A 48 3.68 -4.94 10.01
N SER A 49 4.44 -5.93 9.52
CA SER A 49 3.91 -7.25 9.15
C SER A 49 3.40 -8.05 10.35
N HIS A 50 4.04 -7.88 11.51
CA HIS A 50 3.62 -8.50 12.78
C HIS A 50 2.55 -7.70 13.54
N GLY A 51 2.12 -6.54 13.04
CA GLY A 51 1.08 -5.72 13.67
C GLY A 51 1.57 -4.90 14.88
N LYS A 52 2.89 -4.72 15.04
CA LYS A 52 3.52 -3.82 16.04
C LYS A 52 3.41 -2.36 15.59
N ASP A 53 2.18 -1.88 15.37
CA ASP A 53 1.90 -0.63 14.64
C ASP A 53 2.53 0.62 15.27
N LYS A 54 2.56 0.74 16.60
CA LYS A 54 3.24 1.86 17.27
C LYS A 54 4.73 1.94 16.94
N ILE A 55 5.41 0.80 16.85
CA ILE A 55 6.83 0.74 16.49
C ILE A 55 6.98 1.02 14.99
N ALA A 56 6.13 0.41 14.16
CA ALA A 56 6.13 0.64 12.72
C ALA A 56 5.97 2.15 12.38
N GLN A 57 5.04 2.84 13.04
CA GLN A 57 4.88 4.29 12.89
C GLN A 57 6.13 5.08 13.31
N GLN A 58 6.76 4.69 14.43
CA GLN A 58 8.02 5.32 14.86
C GLN A 58 9.12 5.11 13.82
N CYS A 59 9.23 3.92 13.25
CA CYS A 59 10.18 3.63 12.17
C CYS A 59 9.91 4.52 10.95
N ILE A 60 8.66 4.65 10.47
CA ILE A 60 8.31 5.52 9.34
C ILE A 60 8.75 6.97 9.61
N ASN A 61 8.44 7.50 10.79
CA ASN A 61 8.80 8.87 11.16
C ASN A 61 10.32 9.03 11.21
N ASP A 62 11.04 8.06 11.79
CA ASP A 62 12.49 8.07 11.86
C ASP A 62 13.16 7.98 10.49
N VAL A 63 12.61 7.18 9.56
CA VAL A 63 13.10 7.14 8.16
C VAL A 63 12.97 8.52 7.53
N ALA A 64 11.81 9.18 7.69
CA ALA A 64 11.59 10.51 7.14
C ALA A 64 12.55 11.53 7.77
N ASP A 65 12.67 11.56 9.08
CA ASP A 65 13.50 12.52 9.80
C ASP A 65 15.00 12.31 9.54
N MET A 66 15.47 11.06 9.55
CA MET A 66 16.86 10.73 9.23
C MET A 66 17.20 11.08 7.78
N SER A 67 16.30 10.80 6.85
CA SER A 67 16.51 11.15 5.44
C SER A 67 16.61 12.66 5.22
N ARG A 68 15.83 13.47 5.95
CA ARG A 68 15.95 14.94 5.94
C ARG A 68 17.28 15.42 6.52
N ARG A 69 17.70 14.89 7.67
CA ARG A 69 18.98 15.25 8.31
C ARG A 69 20.18 14.90 7.43
N MET A 70 20.12 13.75 6.77
CA MET A 70 21.09 13.29 5.78
C MET A 70 20.96 14.00 4.43
N LYS A 71 19.99 14.91 4.27
CA LYS A 71 19.71 15.68 3.05
C LYS A 71 19.43 14.80 1.83
N LEU A 72 18.90 13.60 2.01
CA LEU A 72 18.64 12.67 0.90
C LEU A 72 17.43 13.13 0.05
N PHE A 73 16.41 13.69 0.70
CA PHE A 73 15.18 14.20 0.09
C PHE A 73 14.36 15.00 1.12
N ASP A 74 13.22 15.56 0.72
CA ASP A 74 12.30 16.35 1.56
C ASP A 74 12.93 17.59 2.23
N VAL A 75 13.99 18.15 1.64
CA VAL A 75 14.64 19.38 2.07
C VAL A 75 15.06 20.24 0.86
N PRO A 76 15.10 21.57 0.98
CA PRO A 76 15.50 22.46 -0.12
C PRO A 76 16.93 22.23 -0.60
N ASP A 77 17.86 21.94 0.31
CA ASP A 77 19.30 21.77 0.07
C ASP A 77 19.72 20.29 0.00
N ARG A 78 18.85 19.44 -0.53
CA ARG A 78 19.09 18.01 -0.70
C ARG A 78 20.30 17.71 -1.59
N LEU A 79 21.00 16.62 -1.30
CA LEU A 79 22.15 16.14 -2.05
C LEU A 79 21.81 15.95 -3.53
N THR A 80 22.76 16.35 -4.37
CA THR A 80 22.74 16.24 -5.82
C THR A 80 23.85 15.29 -6.29
N ALA A 81 23.85 14.96 -7.58
CA ALA A 81 24.96 14.19 -8.18
C ALA A 81 26.33 14.84 -7.96
N ALA A 82 26.40 16.17 -7.94
CA ALA A 82 27.65 16.89 -7.76
C ALA A 82 28.22 16.73 -6.33
N ASP A 83 27.34 16.64 -5.33
CA ASP A 83 27.75 16.54 -3.92
C ASP A 83 28.42 15.20 -3.61
N ILE A 84 28.02 14.13 -4.31
CA ILE A 84 28.57 12.77 -4.12
C ILE A 84 29.62 12.40 -5.19
N ALA A 85 29.91 13.28 -6.15
CA ALA A 85 30.75 12.95 -7.30
C ALA A 85 32.19 12.56 -6.92
N CYS A 86 32.69 13.07 -5.80
CA CYS A 86 34.02 12.77 -5.28
C CYS A 86 34.07 11.48 -4.43
N ASP A 87 32.93 10.90 -4.09
CA ASP A 87 32.87 9.66 -3.32
C ASP A 87 33.26 8.47 -4.19
N PRO A 88 33.75 7.36 -3.60
CA PRO A 88 33.91 6.11 -4.31
C PRO A 88 32.60 5.67 -4.99
N GLU A 89 32.69 5.06 -6.18
CA GLU A 89 31.51 4.64 -6.96
C GLU A 89 30.51 3.80 -6.14
N ILE A 90 31.01 2.87 -5.32
CA ILE A 90 30.19 2.04 -4.43
C ILE A 90 29.40 2.91 -3.43
N ALA A 91 30.01 3.97 -2.89
CA ALA A 91 29.35 4.89 -1.96
C ALA A 91 28.30 5.76 -2.67
N GLN A 92 28.56 6.17 -3.91
CA GLN A 92 27.56 6.87 -4.73
C GLN A 92 26.34 6.00 -4.99
N ILE A 93 26.56 4.74 -5.39
CA ILE A 93 25.49 3.75 -5.62
C ILE A 93 24.71 3.51 -4.33
N ALA A 94 25.39 3.26 -3.21
CA ALA A 94 24.74 3.03 -1.92
C ALA A 94 23.89 4.22 -1.49
N THR A 95 24.39 5.45 -1.68
CA THR A 95 23.65 6.68 -1.36
C THR A 95 22.41 6.80 -2.24
N ALA A 96 22.56 6.65 -3.56
CA ALA A 96 21.44 6.73 -4.50
C ALA A 96 20.38 5.65 -4.22
N GLN A 97 20.79 4.39 -4.03
CA GLN A 97 19.87 3.29 -3.74
C GLN A 97 19.13 3.50 -2.42
N THR A 98 19.84 3.89 -1.36
CA THR A 98 19.21 4.10 -0.04
C THR A 98 18.24 5.28 -0.07
N ALA A 99 18.61 6.38 -0.72
CA ALA A 99 17.74 7.56 -0.86
C ALA A 99 16.46 7.21 -1.62
N TRP A 100 16.58 6.61 -2.81
CA TRP A 100 15.42 6.26 -3.63
C TRP A 100 14.58 5.14 -3.02
N ALA A 101 15.18 4.15 -2.36
CA ALA A 101 14.45 3.09 -1.68
C ALA A 101 13.63 3.63 -0.50
N SER A 102 14.23 4.49 0.33
CA SER A 102 13.54 5.11 1.46
C SER A 102 12.41 6.05 0.99
N TYR A 103 12.66 6.84 -0.05
CA TYR A 103 11.62 7.69 -0.67
C TYR A 103 10.45 6.86 -1.22
N ASN A 104 10.73 5.83 -2.01
CA ASN A 104 9.70 4.93 -2.56
C ASN A 104 8.91 4.24 -1.46
N HIS A 105 9.62 3.82 -0.40
CA HIS A 105 9.00 3.17 0.75
C HIS A 105 8.01 4.09 1.45
N LEU A 106 8.41 5.33 1.75
CA LEU A 106 7.53 6.32 2.38
C LEU A 106 6.35 6.73 1.47
N CYS A 107 6.55 6.83 0.16
CA CYS A 107 5.47 7.04 -0.79
C CYS A 107 4.47 5.87 -0.78
N MET A 108 4.95 4.62 -0.74
CA MET A 108 4.09 3.45 -0.62
C MET A 108 3.29 3.47 0.69
N GLN A 109 3.93 3.80 1.82
CA GLN A 109 3.25 3.91 3.11
C GLN A 109 2.18 5.01 3.13
N SER A 110 2.40 6.11 2.41
CA SER A 110 1.40 7.18 2.28
C SER A 110 0.08 6.70 1.66
N VAL A 111 0.14 5.69 0.77
CA VAL A 111 -1.05 5.05 0.18
C VAL A 111 -1.70 4.07 1.16
N PHE A 112 -0.92 3.44 2.05
CA PHE A 112 -1.44 2.45 3.02
C PHE A 112 -2.14 3.14 4.20
N TYR A 113 -1.53 4.21 4.72
CA TYR A 113 -2.03 4.96 5.86
C TYR A 113 -2.84 6.20 5.48
N LEU A 114 -3.00 6.48 4.18
CA LEU A 114 -3.66 7.68 3.63
C LEU A 114 -3.16 9.01 4.19
N LYS A 115 -1.85 9.12 4.40
CA LYS A 115 -1.20 10.35 4.86
C LYS A 115 -0.50 11.06 3.70
N ALA A 116 -0.28 12.36 3.82
CA ALA A 116 0.53 13.08 2.83
C ALA A 116 1.97 12.53 2.85
N PRO A 117 2.55 12.13 1.70
CA PRO A 117 3.94 11.73 1.61
C PRO A 117 4.86 12.95 1.70
N ILE A 118 6.14 12.66 1.65
CA ILE A 118 7.23 13.58 1.33
C ILE A 118 6.90 14.39 0.08
N GLU A 119 7.16 15.71 0.16
CA GLU A 119 6.88 16.65 -0.92
C GLU A 119 7.94 16.58 -2.02
N THR A 120 9.22 16.53 -1.64
CA THR A 120 10.32 16.63 -2.60
C THR A 120 11.11 15.32 -2.73
N PRO A 121 11.24 14.74 -3.94
CA PRO A 121 12.01 13.52 -4.17
C PRO A 121 13.53 13.75 -4.07
N PRO A 122 14.34 12.68 -4.04
CA PRO A 122 15.79 12.79 -4.14
C PRO A 122 16.22 13.60 -5.38
N ALA A 123 17.25 14.44 -5.24
CA ALA A 123 17.88 15.12 -6.38
C ALA A 123 19.06 14.35 -6.99
N ILE A 124 19.53 13.30 -6.30
CA ILE A 124 20.47 12.33 -6.85
C ILE A 124 19.77 11.53 -7.96
N PRO A 125 20.43 11.23 -9.09
CA PRO A 125 19.84 10.44 -10.17
C PRO A 125 19.29 9.09 -9.68
N ILE A 126 18.21 8.64 -10.31
CA ILE A 126 17.67 7.29 -10.07
C ILE A 126 18.76 6.29 -10.46
N PRO A 127 19.16 5.36 -9.56
CA PRO A 127 20.16 4.37 -9.89
C PRO A 127 19.61 3.47 -10.99
N VAL A 128 20.27 3.45 -12.14
CA VAL A 128 19.96 2.57 -13.26
C VAL A 128 20.95 1.42 -13.22
N CYS A 129 20.44 0.19 -13.23
CA CYS A 129 21.33 -0.98 -13.32
C CYS A 129 22.02 -1.00 -14.68
N SER A 130 23.33 -1.23 -14.67
CA SER A 130 24.10 -1.51 -15.89
C SER A 130 23.49 -2.74 -16.60
N PRO A 131 23.27 -2.70 -17.93
CA PRO A 131 22.72 -3.83 -18.68
C PRO A 131 23.58 -5.11 -18.65
N ASN A 132 24.85 -5.00 -18.25
CA ASN A 132 25.89 -5.99 -18.53
C ASN A 132 26.18 -6.99 -17.40
N GLU A 133 25.49 -6.95 -16.27
CA GLU A 133 25.71 -7.89 -15.17
C GLU A 133 24.72 -9.06 -15.22
N GLU A 134 25.19 -10.21 -15.70
CA GLU A 134 24.46 -11.49 -15.75
C GLU A 134 24.00 -11.99 -14.37
N ALA A 135 24.51 -11.40 -13.28
CA ALA A 135 24.15 -11.70 -11.90
C ALA A 135 22.98 -10.85 -11.34
N GLN A 136 22.45 -9.88 -12.09
CA GLN A 136 21.47 -8.93 -11.57
C GLN A 136 20.08 -9.55 -11.38
N MET A 137 19.43 -9.29 -10.24
CA MET A 137 18.07 -9.76 -9.99
C MET A 137 17.08 -9.00 -10.89
N ARG A 138 16.09 -9.69 -11.46
CA ARG A 138 15.08 -9.08 -12.35
C ARG A 138 14.31 -7.93 -11.67
N ILE A 139 14.21 -7.95 -10.34
CA ILE A 139 13.60 -6.89 -9.54
C ILE A 139 14.31 -5.54 -9.68
N ASP A 140 15.62 -5.55 -9.92
CA ASP A 140 16.43 -4.34 -10.03
C ASP A 140 16.06 -3.53 -11.28
N ARG A 141 15.44 -4.18 -12.28
CA ARG A 141 14.91 -3.53 -13.48
C ARG A 141 13.59 -2.79 -13.25
N THR A 142 12.91 -3.05 -12.13
CA THR A 142 11.64 -2.38 -11.78
C THR A 142 11.81 -1.22 -10.84
N PHE A 143 12.91 -1.19 -10.09
CA PHE A 143 13.23 -0.13 -9.16
C PHE A 143 13.24 1.27 -9.81
N PRO A 144 13.85 1.48 -11.01
CA PRO A 144 13.79 2.79 -11.66
C PRO A 144 12.37 3.20 -12.07
N ALA A 145 11.55 2.23 -12.50
CA ALA A 145 10.16 2.48 -12.88
C ALA A 145 9.30 2.88 -11.67
N PHE A 146 9.46 2.21 -10.53
CA PHE A 146 8.83 2.61 -9.27
C PHE A 146 9.28 4.01 -8.84
N SER A 147 10.58 4.29 -8.91
CA SER A 147 11.13 5.59 -8.53
C SER A 147 10.54 6.73 -9.35
N ALA A 148 10.50 6.58 -10.68
CA ALA A 148 9.90 7.57 -11.57
C ALA A 148 8.37 7.69 -11.39
N PHE A 149 7.68 6.58 -11.13
CA PHE A 149 6.26 6.58 -10.79
C PHE A 149 5.97 7.40 -9.52
N TRP A 150 6.72 7.15 -8.45
CA TRP A 150 6.50 7.78 -7.16
C TRP A 150 6.80 9.28 -7.17
N VAL A 151 7.62 9.79 -8.09
CA VAL A 151 7.76 11.25 -8.31
C VAL A 151 6.44 11.88 -8.80
N ILE A 152 5.67 11.19 -9.63
CA ILE A 152 4.38 11.69 -10.11
C ILE A 152 3.29 11.47 -9.05
N ALA A 153 3.28 10.27 -8.44
CA ALA A 153 2.28 9.88 -7.47
C ALA A 153 2.38 10.67 -6.15
N SER A 154 3.58 10.97 -5.65
CA SER A 154 3.73 11.75 -4.41
C SER A 154 3.12 13.13 -4.52
N GLU A 155 3.31 13.82 -5.65
CA GLU A 155 2.73 15.14 -5.92
C GLU A 155 1.19 15.10 -5.88
N ILE A 156 0.61 14.01 -6.42
CA ILE A 156 -0.84 13.78 -6.37
C ILE A 156 -1.29 13.56 -4.93
N ILE A 157 -0.65 12.64 -4.21
CA ILE A 157 -1.06 12.29 -2.85
C ILE A 157 -0.87 13.49 -1.92
N PHE A 158 0.23 14.23 -2.04
CA PHE A 158 0.48 15.44 -1.28
C PHE A 158 -0.68 16.44 -1.42
N ILE A 159 -1.09 16.74 -2.66
CA ILE A 159 -2.18 17.67 -2.92
C ILE A 159 -3.54 17.13 -2.44
N TYR A 160 -3.83 15.84 -2.62
CA TYR A 160 -5.12 15.26 -2.23
C TYR A 160 -5.27 14.99 -0.73
N ARG A 161 -4.16 14.89 0.00
CA ARG A 161 -4.15 14.56 1.45
C ARG A 161 -3.83 15.77 2.32
N GLN A 162 -3.61 16.96 1.75
CA GLN A 162 -3.58 18.19 2.53
C GLN A 162 -4.95 18.46 3.16
N GLU A 163 -4.97 18.88 4.42
CA GLU A 163 -6.17 19.31 5.16
C GLU A 163 -6.67 20.66 4.60
N THR A 164 -7.20 20.61 3.38
CA THR A 164 -7.81 21.75 2.71
C THR A 164 -9.30 21.50 2.56
N GLU A 165 -10.12 22.53 2.76
CA GLU A 165 -11.58 22.43 2.64
C GLU A 165 -12.08 22.12 1.22
N ARG A 166 -11.18 22.13 0.21
CA ARG A 166 -11.56 21.98 -1.20
C ARG A 166 -10.69 20.94 -1.88
N HIS A 167 -11.35 19.94 -2.47
CA HIS A 167 -10.68 19.00 -3.36
C HIS A 167 -10.07 19.73 -4.58
N PRO A 168 -8.97 19.20 -5.15
CA PRO A 168 -8.39 19.73 -6.38
C PRO A 168 -9.42 19.75 -7.52
N PRO A 169 -9.39 20.74 -8.42
CA PRO A 169 -10.34 20.81 -9.52
C PRO A 169 -10.14 19.62 -10.49
N ALA A 170 -11.20 19.20 -11.18
CA ALA A 170 -11.13 18.09 -12.14
C ALA A 170 -10.05 18.30 -13.23
N ALA A 171 -9.77 19.55 -13.62
CA ALA A 171 -8.68 19.87 -14.54
C ALA A 171 -7.31 19.37 -14.04
N PHE A 172 -7.05 19.47 -12.72
CA PHE A 172 -5.86 18.91 -12.09
C PHE A 172 -5.83 17.39 -12.22
N ALA A 173 -6.95 16.73 -11.90
CA ALA A 173 -7.09 15.28 -12.00
C ALA A 173 -6.79 14.75 -13.41
N TYR A 174 -7.39 15.37 -14.44
CA TYR A 174 -7.13 15.00 -15.84
C TYR A 174 -5.68 15.27 -16.25
N ALA A 175 -5.07 16.37 -15.82
CA ALA A 175 -3.68 16.67 -16.12
C ALA A 175 -2.74 15.61 -15.55
N LYS A 176 -2.95 15.21 -14.29
CA LYS A 176 -2.16 14.15 -13.62
C LYS A 176 -2.39 12.78 -14.24
N TYR A 177 -3.63 12.43 -14.56
CA TYR A 177 -3.96 11.20 -15.29
C TYR A 177 -3.22 11.12 -16.64
N ARG A 178 -3.26 12.18 -17.44
CA ARG A 178 -2.52 12.25 -18.71
C ARG A 178 -1.02 12.13 -18.52
N LYS A 179 -0.46 12.77 -17.49
CA LYS A 179 0.96 12.64 -17.13
C LYS A 179 1.34 11.20 -16.81
N LEU A 180 0.54 10.51 -16.00
CA LEU A 180 0.73 9.09 -15.67
C LEU A 180 0.67 8.19 -16.90
N LEU A 181 -0.33 8.37 -17.77
CA LEU A 181 -0.46 7.57 -18.99
C LEU A 181 0.68 7.83 -19.99
N SER A 182 1.02 9.11 -20.21
CA SER A 182 2.10 9.50 -21.09
C SER A 182 3.42 8.90 -20.61
N TRP A 183 3.69 8.95 -19.31
CA TRP A 183 4.85 8.30 -18.71
C TRP A 183 4.80 6.77 -18.86
N ALA A 184 3.66 6.13 -18.58
CA ALA A 184 3.50 4.69 -18.67
C ALA A 184 3.74 4.13 -20.09
N ASN A 185 3.47 4.93 -21.14
CA ASN A 185 3.75 4.55 -22.53
C ASN A 185 5.25 4.40 -22.84
N HIS A 186 6.13 4.93 -21.99
CA HIS A 186 7.58 4.84 -22.13
C HIS A 186 8.21 3.79 -21.21
N LEU A 187 7.39 2.96 -20.55
CA LEU A 187 7.88 1.83 -19.77
C LEU A 187 8.62 0.84 -20.67
N SER A 188 9.67 0.23 -20.14
CA SER A 188 10.43 -0.80 -20.86
C SER A 188 9.54 -2.00 -21.18
N GLY A 189 9.87 -2.77 -22.23
CA GLY A 189 9.13 -3.97 -22.60
C GLY A 189 8.98 -4.99 -21.45
N PHE A 190 9.93 -5.03 -20.51
CA PHE A 190 9.86 -5.86 -19.31
C PHE A 190 8.69 -5.50 -18.38
N MET A 191 8.34 -4.21 -18.33
CA MET A 191 7.26 -3.68 -17.50
C MET A 191 5.89 -3.77 -18.18
N VAL A 192 5.82 -4.17 -19.45
CA VAL A 192 4.56 -4.32 -20.19
C VAL A 192 3.81 -5.56 -19.69
N ARG A 193 2.48 -5.44 -19.52
CA ARG A 193 1.66 -6.56 -19.06
C ARG A 193 1.60 -7.70 -20.10
N GLY A 194 1.73 -8.94 -19.64
CA GLY A 194 1.77 -10.16 -20.43
C GLY A 194 1.58 -11.40 -19.54
N VAL A 195 1.46 -12.57 -20.17
CA VAL A 195 1.08 -13.84 -19.52
C VAL A 195 2.09 -14.29 -18.43
N HIS A 196 3.35 -13.88 -18.56
CA HIS A 196 4.45 -14.30 -17.68
C HIS A 196 5.07 -13.14 -16.89
N ASN A 197 4.31 -12.07 -16.60
CA ASN A 197 4.85 -11.03 -15.73
C ASN A 197 5.17 -11.57 -14.34
N GLU A 198 6.24 -11.06 -13.76
CA GLU A 198 6.57 -11.34 -12.37
C GLU A 198 5.64 -10.59 -11.41
N ALA A 199 5.46 -11.14 -10.21
CA ALA A 199 4.59 -10.56 -9.18
C ALA A 199 4.89 -9.07 -8.90
N HIS A 200 6.17 -8.67 -8.90
CA HIS A 200 6.55 -7.29 -8.64
C HIS A 200 6.14 -6.32 -9.78
N VAL A 201 6.05 -6.80 -11.03
CA VAL A 201 5.50 -6.02 -12.16
C VAL A 201 3.98 -5.88 -12.02
N LEU A 202 3.29 -6.94 -11.58
CA LEU A 202 1.85 -6.87 -11.31
C LEU A 202 1.55 -5.88 -10.17
N VAL A 203 2.32 -5.93 -9.08
CA VAL A 203 2.22 -4.99 -7.95
C VAL A 203 2.45 -3.55 -8.41
N PHE A 204 3.42 -3.31 -9.29
CA PHE A 204 3.62 -2.00 -9.89
C PHE A 204 2.36 -1.48 -10.60
N HIS A 205 1.75 -2.28 -11.47
CA HIS A 205 0.52 -1.90 -12.18
C HIS A 205 -0.67 -1.73 -11.24
N MET A 206 -0.71 -2.49 -10.14
CA MET A 206 -1.69 -2.31 -9.09
C MET A 206 -1.58 -0.92 -8.45
N PHE A 207 -0.38 -0.47 -8.09
CA PHE A 207 -0.17 0.89 -7.56
C PHE A 207 -0.58 1.97 -8.55
N LEU A 208 -0.26 1.80 -9.84
CA LEU A 208 -0.69 2.73 -10.88
C LEU A 208 -2.21 2.90 -10.88
N HIS A 209 -2.96 1.80 -10.85
CA HIS A 209 -4.43 1.86 -10.83
C HIS A 209 -4.98 2.35 -9.50
N VAL A 210 -4.36 2.04 -8.35
CA VAL A 210 -4.75 2.61 -7.05
C VAL A 210 -4.65 4.14 -7.08
N ILE A 211 -3.55 4.70 -7.61
CA ILE A 211 -3.39 6.15 -7.75
C ILE A 211 -4.43 6.74 -8.70
N ILE A 212 -4.74 6.09 -9.83
CA ILE A 212 -5.79 6.56 -10.74
C ILE A 212 -7.16 6.58 -10.04
N LEU A 213 -7.48 5.54 -9.26
CA LEU A 213 -8.70 5.50 -8.48
C LEU A 213 -8.74 6.64 -7.45
N ASP A 214 -7.63 6.92 -6.76
CA ASP A 214 -7.53 8.05 -5.82
C ASP A 214 -7.76 9.40 -6.47
N ILE A 215 -7.14 9.65 -7.63
CA ILE A 215 -7.32 10.89 -8.39
C ILE A 215 -8.81 11.15 -8.66
N PHE A 216 -9.54 10.12 -9.10
CA PHE A 216 -10.91 10.30 -9.57
C PHE A 216 -11.98 10.05 -8.52
N ARG A 217 -11.65 9.46 -7.36
CA ARG A 217 -12.60 9.11 -6.30
C ARG A 217 -13.50 10.27 -5.87
N PRO A 218 -13.00 11.51 -5.63
CA PRO A 218 -13.87 12.63 -5.24
C PRO A 218 -14.98 12.94 -6.26
N PHE A 219 -14.70 12.76 -7.56
CA PHE A 219 -15.62 13.13 -8.63
C PHE A 219 -16.65 12.03 -8.98
N VAL A 220 -16.48 10.82 -8.44
CA VAL A 220 -17.37 9.68 -8.68
C VAL A 220 -18.60 9.71 -7.76
N GLN A 221 -18.46 10.28 -6.55
CA GLN A 221 -19.57 10.43 -5.60
C GLN A 221 -20.35 11.75 -5.77
N GLU A 222 -19.73 12.77 -6.36
CA GLU A 222 -20.27 14.14 -6.50
C GLU A 222 -21.23 14.37 -7.68
N GLU A 223 -21.59 13.36 -8.49
CA GLU A 223 -22.56 13.53 -9.59
C GLU A 223 -23.98 13.94 -9.13
N LYS A 224 -24.24 14.04 -7.82
CA LYS A 224 -25.45 14.68 -7.28
C LYS A 224 -25.34 16.20 -7.13
N GLN A 225 -24.18 16.82 -7.37
CA GLN A 225 -24.03 18.27 -7.43
C GLN A 225 -23.79 18.70 -8.89
N HIS A 226 -24.83 19.36 -9.40
CA HIS A 226 -24.96 19.93 -10.74
C HIS A 226 -23.69 20.67 -11.22
N ASP A 227 -23.06 20.21 -12.30
CA ASP A 227 -22.50 21.06 -13.40
C ASP A 227 -21.49 20.34 -14.35
N PHE A 228 -21.08 19.10 -14.08
CA PHE A 228 -20.08 18.41 -14.91
C PHE A 228 -20.51 18.11 -16.36
N GLN A 229 -21.82 17.98 -16.63
CA GLN A 229 -22.34 17.61 -17.95
C GLN A 229 -22.09 18.66 -19.05
N LYS A 230 -21.75 19.91 -18.70
CA LYS A 230 -21.55 20.97 -19.70
C LYS A 230 -20.12 21.07 -20.24
N TRP A 231 -19.16 20.34 -19.67
CA TRP A 231 -17.73 20.66 -19.82
C TRP A 231 -16.85 19.67 -20.58
N HIS A 232 -17.36 18.80 -21.48
CA HIS A 232 -16.69 18.35 -22.74
C HIS A 232 -17.30 17.04 -23.30
N GLN A 233 -17.73 17.07 -24.57
CA GLN A 233 -18.19 15.88 -25.31
C GLN A 233 -17.07 14.90 -25.72
N TYR A 234 -15.79 15.27 -25.51
CA TYR A 234 -14.63 14.52 -26.01
C TYR A 234 -13.71 13.95 -24.91
N VAL A 235 -14.01 14.18 -23.64
CA VAL A 235 -13.20 13.69 -22.52
C VAL A 235 -13.98 12.58 -21.81
N MET A 236 -13.32 11.43 -21.59
CA MET A 236 -13.93 10.34 -20.81
C MET A 236 -14.34 10.86 -19.44
N SER A 237 -15.56 10.52 -18.99
CA SER A 237 -16.03 10.95 -17.68
C SER A 237 -15.18 10.37 -16.54
N PRO A 238 -15.11 11.04 -15.37
CA PRO A 238 -14.41 10.51 -14.19
C PRO A 238 -14.88 9.10 -13.83
N ASN A 239 -16.19 8.85 -13.92
CA ASN A 239 -16.80 7.54 -13.74
C ASN A 239 -16.27 6.49 -14.72
N ALA A 240 -16.15 6.82 -16.00
CA ALA A 240 -15.64 5.89 -16.99
C ALA A 240 -14.16 5.53 -16.74
N ILE A 241 -13.34 6.52 -16.35
CA ILE A 241 -11.92 6.30 -16.02
C ILE A 241 -11.78 5.46 -14.74
N PHE A 242 -12.57 5.77 -13.71
CA PHE A 242 -12.59 5.03 -12.45
C PHE A 242 -13.02 3.59 -12.68
N ALA A 243 -14.14 3.36 -13.38
CA ALA A 243 -14.63 2.02 -13.70
C ALA A 243 -13.64 1.21 -14.55
N ALA A 244 -13.00 1.84 -15.55
CA ALA A 244 -11.97 1.19 -16.34
C ALA A 244 -10.76 0.76 -15.49
N SER A 245 -10.28 1.64 -14.60
CA SER A 245 -9.17 1.33 -13.70
C SER A 245 -9.52 0.26 -12.69
N LEU A 246 -10.73 0.29 -12.12
CA LEU A 246 -11.21 -0.74 -11.22
C LEU A 246 -11.30 -2.11 -11.91
N LYS A 247 -11.77 -2.14 -13.16
CA LYS A 247 -11.80 -3.38 -13.97
C LYS A 247 -10.38 -3.94 -14.20
N GLN A 248 -9.42 -3.07 -14.50
CA GLN A 248 -8.02 -3.48 -14.63
C GLN A 248 -7.45 -4.00 -13.29
N LEU A 249 -7.78 -3.33 -12.18
CA LEU A 249 -7.34 -3.74 -10.85
C LEU A 249 -7.91 -5.12 -10.46
N LYS A 250 -9.21 -5.36 -10.70
CA LYS A 250 -9.85 -6.68 -10.55
C LYS A 250 -9.09 -7.78 -11.31
N SER A 251 -8.73 -7.53 -12.57
CA SER A 251 -7.95 -8.48 -13.38
C SER A 251 -6.55 -8.72 -12.82
N LEU A 252 -5.86 -7.67 -12.36
CA LEU A 252 -4.54 -7.78 -11.74
C LEU A 252 -4.57 -8.60 -10.45
N VAL A 253 -5.61 -8.44 -9.61
CA VAL A 253 -5.78 -9.23 -8.39
C VAL A 253 -5.84 -10.72 -8.70
N LEU A 254 -6.61 -11.11 -9.71
CA LEU A 254 -6.70 -12.52 -10.13
C LEU A 254 -5.38 -13.04 -10.68
N ALA A 255 -4.70 -12.27 -11.52
CA ALA A 255 -3.40 -12.65 -12.09
C ALA A 255 -2.34 -12.83 -11.00
N LEU A 256 -2.32 -11.93 -10.00
CA LEU A 256 -1.41 -12.02 -8.87
C LEU A 256 -1.74 -13.21 -7.98
N LYS A 257 -3.02 -13.44 -7.68
CA LYS A 257 -3.49 -14.59 -6.90
C LYS A 257 -3.04 -15.92 -7.51
N ALA A 258 -3.10 -16.03 -8.84
CA ALA A 258 -2.64 -17.23 -9.55
C ALA A 258 -1.15 -17.54 -9.34
N GLN A 259 -0.32 -16.52 -9.03
CA GLN A 259 1.10 -16.70 -8.73
C GLN A 259 1.38 -17.02 -7.25
N SER A 260 0.38 -16.86 -6.37
CA SER A 260 0.49 -17.04 -4.91
C SER A 260 1.73 -16.36 -4.27
N PRO A 261 1.97 -15.06 -4.52
CA PRO A 261 3.17 -14.40 -4.02
C PRO A 261 3.06 -14.12 -2.52
N LEU A 262 4.12 -14.46 -1.78
CA LEU A 262 4.22 -14.27 -0.33
C LEU A 262 4.65 -12.84 0.06
N THR A 263 4.03 -11.82 -0.54
CA THR A 263 4.23 -10.40 -0.22
C THR A 263 2.91 -9.78 0.26
N VAL A 264 2.98 -8.67 1.01
CA VAL A 264 1.81 -7.87 1.42
C VAL A 264 1.73 -6.53 0.66
N THR A 265 2.69 -6.24 -0.23
CA THR A 265 2.80 -4.95 -0.93
C THR A 265 1.61 -4.61 -1.83
N TRP A 266 0.77 -5.60 -2.18
CA TRP A 266 -0.47 -5.42 -2.93
C TRP A 266 -1.67 -5.02 -2.07
N HIS A 267 -1.49 -4.84 -0.75
CA HIS A 267 -2.58 -4.61 0.21
C HIS A 267 -3.59 -3.54 -0.25
N SER A 268 -3.15 -2.34 -0.65
CA SER A 268 -4.07 -1.28 -1.08
C SER A 268 -4.92 -1.66 -2.28
N ALA A 269 -4.38 -2.42 -3.23
CA ALA A 269 -5.14 -2.83 -4.40
C ALA A 269 -6.28 -3.78 -4.04
N LEU A 270 -6.02 -4.75 -3.17
CA LEU A 270 -7.02 -5.69 -2.71
C LEU A 270 -8.07 -4.99 -1.85
N LEU A 271 -7.64 -4.05 -1.00
CA LEU A 271 -8.55 -3.23 -0.22
C LEU A 271 -9.50 -2.42 -1.13
N TYR A 272 -9.00 -1.81 -2.20
CA TYR A 272 -9.81 -1.02 -3.14
C TYR A 272 -10.80 -1.91 -3.90
N VAL A 273 -10.38 -3.09 -4.36
CA VAL A 273 -11.27 -4.03 -5.07
C VAL A 273 -12.34 -4.59 -4.12
N ALA A 274 -11.98 -4.94 -2.89
CA ALA A 274 -12.92 -5.44 -1.88
C ALA A 274 -13.98 -4.39 -1.55
N ASN A 275 -13.56 -3.16 -1.24
CA ASN A 275 -14.48 -2.04 -0.95
C ASN A 275 -15.40 -1.73 -2.12
N ALA A 276 -14.85 -1.63 -3.33
CA ALA A 276 -15.66 -1.32 -4.51
C ALA A 276 -16.67 -2.45 -4.83
N SER A 277 -16.30 -3.71 -4.59
CA SER A 277 -17.21 -4.85 -4.75
C SER A 277 -18.35 -4.79 -3.73
N LEU A 278 -18.05 -4.51 -2.45
CA LEU A 278 -19.09 -4.37 -1.42
C LEU A 278 -20.06 -3.22 -1.70
N LYS A 279 -19.57 -2.11 -2.24
CA LYS A 279 -20.42 -0.94 -2.54
C LYS A 279 -21.40 -1.16 -3.69
N ASN A 280 -21.11 -2.13 -4.57
CA ASN A 280 -21.97 -2.46 -5.71
C ASN A 280 -22.41 -3.93 -5.63
N THR A 281 -23.15 -4.29 -4.57
CA THR A 281 -23.70 -5.64 -4.39
C THR A 281 -24.76 -6.01 -5.44
N SER A 282 -25.20 -5.06 -6.28
CA SER A 282 -26.01 -5.36 -7.47
C SER A 282 -25.23 -5.97 -8.63
N ASP A 283 -23.90 -5.80 -8.67
CA ASP A 283 -23.04 -6.46 -9.66
C ASP A 283 -22.99 -7.97 -9.36
N PRO A 284 -23.44 -8.88 -10.24
CA PRO A 284 -23.47 -10.32 -9.95
C PRO A 284 -22.09 -10.89 -9.62
N GLU A 285 -21.00 -10.23 -10.02
CA GLU A 285 -19.63 -10.67 -9.73
C GLU A 285 -19.08 -10.11 -8.40
N TRP A 286 -19.83 -9.25 -7.67
CA TRP A 286 -19.34 -8.57 -6.46
C TRP A 286 -18.74 -9.55 -5.46
N ARG A 287 -19.44 -10.65 -5.23
CA ARG A 287 -19.09 -11.65 -4.22
C ARG A 287 -17.85 -12.42 -4.60
N PHE A 288 -17.71 -12.73 -5.89
CA PHE A 288 -16.53 -13.41 -6.43
C PHE A 288 -15.27 -12.57 -6.19
N TYR A 289 -15.29 -11.29 -6.56
CA TYR A 289 -14.11 -10.43 -6.36
C TYR A 289 -13.84 -10.13 -4.89
N PHE A 290 -14.88 -9.93 -4.08
CA PHE A 290 -14.73 -9.75 -2.63
C PHE A 290 -14.05 -10.95 -1.99
N MET A 291 -14.56 -12.17 -2.22
CA MET A 291 -13.95 -13.38 -1.67
C MET A 291 -12.56 -13.66 -2.26
N ALA A 292 -12.32 -13.36 -3.54
CA ALA A 292 -10.98 -13.48 -4.11
C ALA A 292 -9.95 -12.61 -3.37
N CYS A 293 -10.34 -11.41 -2.91
CA CYS A 293 -9.48 -10.55 -2.08
C CYS A 293 -9.24 -11.17 -0.70
N ILE A 294 -10.31 -11.62 -0.03
CA ILE A 294 -10.22 -12.30 1.27
C ILE A 294 -9.28 -13.51 1.17
N ASP A 295 -9.52 -14.43 0.24
CA ASP A 295 -8.71 -15.63 0.06
C ASP A 295 -7.23 -15.30 -0.19
N SER A 296 -6.94 -14.20 -0.88
CA SER A 296 -5.55 -13.78 -1.15
C SER A 296 -4.86 -13.25 0.10
N TYR A 297 -5.58 -12.53 0.97
CA TYR A 297 -5.12 -12.20 2.32
C TYR A 297 -4.90 -13.47 3.15
N GLN A 298 -5.83 -14.42 3.09
CA GLN A 298 -5.72 -15.64 3.89
C GLN A 298 -4.50 -16.50 3.54
N GLN A 299 -4.06 -16.48 2.27
CA GLN A 299 -2.86 -17.20 1.82
C GLN A 299 -1.57 -16.74 2.51
N ILE A 300 -1.51 -15.48 2.97
CA ILE A 300 -0.28 -14.89 3.52
C ILE A 300 -0.30 -14.76 5.05
N TYR A 301 -1.35 -15.23 5.72
CA TYR A 301 -1.54 -15.08 7.17
C TYR A 301 -0.36 -15.48 8.03
N ARG A 302 0.28 -16.63 7.71
CA ARG A 302 1.40 -17.15 8.50
C ARG A 302 2.62 -16.24 8.46
N SER A 303 2.80 -15.51 7.36
CA SER A 303 3.92 -14.60 7.16
C SER A 303 3.62 -13.19 7.62
N TYR A 304 2.34 -12.79 7.64
CA TYR A 304 1.89 -11.44 7.94
C TYR A 304 0.66 -11.47 8.87
N PRO A 305 0.84 -11.68 10.18
CA PRO A 305 -0.27 -11.73 11.14
C PRO A 305 -1.21 -10.52 11.08
N VAL A 306 -0.69 -9.33 10.76
CA VAL A 306 -1.48 -8.08 10.62
C VAL A 306 -2.64 -8.20 9.64
N VAL A 307 -2.54 -9.11 8.67
CA VAL A 307 -3.58 -9.35 7.67
C VAL A 307 -4.88 -9.86 8.29
N SER A 308 -4.85 -10.46 9.49
CA SER A 308 -6.05 -10.92 10.21
C SER A 308 -7.00 -9.76 10.52
N MET A 309 -6.44 -8.63 10.97
CA MET A 309 -7.20 -7.42 11.21
C MET A 309 -7.82 -6.86 9.92
N VAL A 310 -7.11 -6.96 8.79
CA VAL A 310 -7.61 -6.51 7.48
C VAL A 310 -8.83 -7.34 7.06
N VAL A 311 -8.71 -8.67 7.13
CA VAL A 311 -9.80 -9.58 6.77
C VAL A 311 -10.99 -9.38 7.71
N GLN A 312 -10.75 -9.31 9.01
CA GLN A 312 -11.78 -9.05 10.01
C GLN A 312 -12.53 -7.73 9.72
N SER A 313 -11.79 -6.66 9.43
CA SER A 313 -12.37 -5.36 9.09
C SER A 313 -13.22 -5.42 7.82
N LEU A 314 -12.74 -6.07 6.76
CA LEU A 314 -13.49 -6.21 5.51
C LEU A 314 -14.76 -7.05 5.70
N LEU A 315 -14.71 -8.12 6.49
CA LEU A 315 -15.87 -8.94 6.81
C LEU A 315 -16.91 -8.15 7.62
N MET A 316 -16.46 -7.38 8.61
CA MET A 316 -17.35 -6.52 9.40
C MET A 316 -17.99 -5.42 8.54
N LEU A 317 -17.25 -4.82 7.61
CA LEU A 317 -17.81 -3.87 6.63
C LEU A 317 -18.90 -4.53 5.77
N ALA A 318 -18.70 -5.78 5.36
CA ALA A 318 -19.71 -6.52 4.61
C ALA A 318 -20.96 -6.83 5.45
N VAL A 319 -20.80 -7.13 6.74
CA VAL A 319 -21.93 -7.32 7.68
C VAL A 319 -22.69 -6.01 7.91
N ARG A 320 -21.99 -4.89 8.15
CA ARG A 320 -22.59 -3.55 8.29
C ARG A 320 -23.45 -3.19 7.07
N GLN A 321 -23.00 -3.56 5.88
CA GLN A 321 -23.72 -3.32 4.62
C GLN A 321 -24.82 -4.37 4.33
N LYS A 322 -25.05 -5.32 5.25
CA LYS A 322 -26.00 -6.44 5.09
C LYS A 322 -25.69 -7.32 3.87
N ALA A 323 -24.45 -7.30 3.40
CA ALA A 323 -23.97 -8.11 2.28
C ALA A 323 -23.60 -9.54 2.73
N LEU A 324 -23.20 -9.69 3.99
CA LEU A 324 -22.97 -10.98 4.66
C LEU A 324 -23.72 -11.01 5.99
N THR A 325 -24.01 -12.23 6.46
CA THR A 325 -24.48 -12.44 7.84
C THR A 325 -23.30 -12.55 8.80
N GLY A 326 -23.53 -12.35 10.11
CA GLY A 326 -22.50 -12.56 11.14
C GLY A 326 -21.97 -14.00 11.14
N ALA A 327 -22.86 -14.99 11.03
CA ALA A 327 -22.50 -16.41 10.96
C ALA A 327 -21.63 -16.75 9.74
N GLU A 328 -21.93 -16.14 8.60
CA GLU A 328 -21.13 -16.32 7.40
C GLU A 328 -19.75 -15.68 7.53
N ALA A 329 -19.68 -14.46 8.08
CA ALA A 329 -18.42 -13.79 8.35
C ALA A 329 -17.53 -14.62 9.31
N ARG A 330 -18.13 -15.25 10.33
CA ARG A 330 -17.45 -16.22 11.22
C ARG A 330 -16.84 -17.39 10.46
N ASP A 331 -17.63 -18.05 9.62
CA ASP A 331 -17.15 -19.23 8.90
C ASP A 331 -16.00 -18.88 7.95
N VAL A 332 -16.05 -17.69 7.32
CA VAL A 332 -14.94 -17.19 6.50
C VAL A 332 -13.70 -16.91 7.36
N MET A 333 -13.86 -16.26 8.52
CA MET A 333 -12.74 -15.95 9.41
C MET A 333 -12.06 -17.22 9.95
N ARG A 334 -12.86 -18.23 10.31
CA ARG A 334 -12.38 -19.53 10.83
C ARG A 334 -11.60 -20.36 9.82
N LYS A 335 -11.75 -20.10 8.51
CA LYS A 335 -10.95 -20.73 7.46
C LYS A 335 -9.49 -20.21 7.43
N GLY A 336 -9.19 -19.14 8.15
CA GLY A 336 -7.81 -18.71 8.42
C GLY A 336 -7.12 -19.59 9.49
N PRO A 337 -5.77 -19.61 9.56
CA PRO A 337 -5.07 -20.22 10.69
C PRO A 337 -5.44 -19.50 11.98
N GLN A 338 -5.54 -20.24 13.08
CA GLN A 338 -5.88 -19.68 14.39
C GLN A 338 -4.94 -18.52 14.77
N THR A 339 -5.56 -17.44 15.22
CA THR A 339 -5.02 -16.09 15.33
C THR A 339 -3.80 -16.04 16.24
N TYR A 340 -2.82 -15.23 15.85
CA TYR A 340 -1.76 -14.80 16.74
C TYR A 340 -2.38 -13.92 17.86
N GLN A 341 -2.25 -14.32 19.13
CA GLN A 341 -2.89 -13.69 20.30
C GLN A 341 -2.19 -12.39 20.79
N GLY A 342 -1.42 -11.71 19.94
CA GLY A 342 -0.81 -10.43 20.29
C GLY A 342 -1.79 -9.28 20.12
N ALA A 343 -1.73 -8.27 21.00
CA ALA A 343 -2.40 -6.99 20.76
C ALA A 343 -1.82 -6.34 19.50
N MET A 344 -2.50 -6.51 18.36
CA MET A 344 -2.14 -5.87 17.10
C MET A 344 -2.83 -4.51 17.03
N GLY A 345 -2.07 -3.49 16.63
CA GLY A 345 -2.62 -2.18 16.31
C GLY A 345 -2.92 -2.11 14.81
N GLY A 346 -4.07 -1.58 14.44
CA GLY A 346 -4.56 -1.51 13.08
C GLY A 346 -4.87 -0.09 12.67
N TRP A 347 -3.85 0.78 12.62
CA TRP A 347 -4.07 2.18 12.20
C TRP A 347 -4.20 2.36 10.68
N PHE A 348 -4.24 1.26 9.91
CA PHE A 348 -4.49 1.33 8.48
C PHE A 348 -5.96 1.66 8.19
N VAL A 349 -6.17 2.46 7.16
CA VAL A 349 -7.51 2.79 6.68
C VAL A 349 -8.07 1.59 5.93
N VAL A 350 -9.27 1.15 6.30
CA VAL A 350 -9.94 -0.01 5.70
C VAL A 350 -11.12 0.36 4.81
N ASP A 351 -11.71 1.54 4.99
CA ASP A 351 -12.65 2.14 4.03
C ASP A 351 -12.11 3.49 3.53
N PRO A 352 -11.46 3.50 2.37
CA PRO A 352 -10.90 4.72 1.80
C PRO A 352 -11.94 5.81 1.47
N ASP A 353 -13.22 5.46 1.26
CA ASP A 353 -14.27 6.47 1.03
C ASP A 353 -14.79 7.05 2.35
N MET A 354 -14.79 6.28 3.45
CA MET A 354 -15.06 6.85 4.78
C MET A 354 -13.92 7.76 5.23
N ALA A 355 -12.68 7.40 4.91
CA ALA A 355 -11.52 8.26 5.20
C ALA A 355 -11.56 9.58 4.42
N LEU A 356 -12.06 9.59 3.18
CA LEU A 356 -12.32 10.85 2.46
C LEU A 356 -13.31 11.77 3.19
N LYS A 357 -14.21 11.21 4.00
CA LYS A 357 -15.20 11.97 4.79
C LYS A 357 -14.69 12.36 6.18
N GLY A 358 -13.43 12.06 6.49
CA GLY A 358 -12.81 12.36 7.78
C GLY A 358 -13.36 11.54 8.95
N SER A 359 -14.00 10.39 8.69
CA SER A 359 -14.53 9.56 9.78
C SER A 359 -13.45 8.68 10.40
N GLU A 360 -13.35 8.71 11.74
CA GLU A 360 -12.52 7.78 12.52
C GLU A 360 -12.98 6.32 12.36
N ASP A 361 -14.24 6.09 11.95
CA ASP A 361 -14.81 4.75 11.69
C ASP A 361 -14.18 4.06 10.47
N ALA A 362 -13.34 4.77 9.70
CA ALA A 362 -12.59 4.21 8.59
C ALA A 362 -11.37 3.38 9.03
N ASN A 363 -11.04 3.40 10.32
CA ASN A 363 -9.84 2.79 10.89
C ASN A 363 -10.07 1.33 11.29
N ALA A 364 -9.10 0.44 11.02
CA ALA A 364 -9.24 -0.98 11.30
C ALA A 364 -9.47 -1.26 12.80
N ASP A 365 -8.80 -0.54 13.71
CA ASP A 365 -8.98 -0.75 15.15
C ASP A 365 -10.42 -0.58 15.63
N VAL A 366 -11.15 0.38 15.06
CA VAL A 366 -12.56 0.64 15.40
C VAL A 366 -13.42 -0.51 14.88
N ILE A 367 -13.23 -0.89 13.63
CA ILE A 367 -14.04 -1.93 12.96
C ILE A 367 -13.77 -3.33 13.55
N THR A 368 -12.52 -3.63 13.89
CA THR A 368 -12.12 -4.91 14.51
C THR A 368 -12.80 -5.09 15.86
N ARG A 369 -12.84 -4.06 16.71
CA ARG A 369 -13.54 -4.13 18.02
C ARG A 369 -15.02 -4.44 17.87
N GLU A 370 -15.69 -3.80 16.91
CA GLU A 370 -17.10 -4.10 16.65
C GLU A 370 -17.33 -5.53 16.20
N PHE A 371 -16.41 -6.09 15.42
CA PHE A 371 -16.48 -7.50 15.04
C PHE A 371 -16.32 -8.39 16.27
N ASP A 372 -15.37 -8.10 17.16
CA ASP A 372 -15.18 -8.85 18.40
C ASP A 372 -16.43 -8.78 19.30
N ASP A 373 -17.04 -7.61 19.43
CA ASP A 373 -18.30 -7.42 20.16
C ASP A 373 -19.46 -8.21 19.54
N LEU A 374 -19.56 -8.23 18.20
CA LEU A 374 -20.55 -9.04 17.49
C LEU A 374 -20.32 -10.54 17.73
N MET A 375 -19.07 -11.00 17.76
CA MET A 375 -18.74 -12.40 18.05
C MET A 375 -19.15 -12.79 19.45
N LEU A 376 -18.87 -11.93 20.44
CA LEU A 376 -19.27 -12.15 21.82
C LEU A 376 -20.79 -12.20 21.97
N PHE A 377 -21.51 -11.25 21.37
CA PHE A 377 -22.97 -11.18 21.46
C PHE A 377 -23.67 -12.43 20.89
N ASP A 378 -23.19 -12.94 19.75
CA ASP A 378 -23.73 -14.14 19.13
C ASP A 378 -23.42 -15.40 19.97
N GLU A 379 -22.24 -15.49 20.58
CA GLU A 379 -21.89 -16.60 21.51
C GLU A 379 -22.85 -16.65 22.71
N PHE A 380 -23.22 -15.49 23.27
CA PHE A 380 -24.19 -15.41 24.38
C PHE A 380 -25.65 -15.63 23.97
N THR A 381 -25.97 -15.61 22.68
CA THR A 381 -27.35 -15.80 22.17
C THR A 381 -27.56 -17.15 21.49
N GLU A 382 -26.51 -17.84 21.04
CA GLU A 382 -26.56 -19.23 20.57
C GLU A 382 -26.81 -20.24 21.73
N ASP A 383 -26.51 -19.86 23.00
CA ASP A 383 -26.80 -20.64 24.22
C ASP A 383 -28.21 -20.41 24.80
N VAL A 384 -29.04 -19.58 24.16
CA VAL A 384 -30.41 -19.27 24.60
C VAL A 384 -31.41 -19.60 23.48
N VAL A 385 -31.54 -20.89 23.14
CA VAL A 385 -32.68 -21.44 22.38
C VAL A 385 -33.11 -22.78 22.95
#